data_AF-B5VLM4-F1
#
_entry.id   AF-B5VLM4-F1
#
_cell.length_a   1.000
_cell.length_b   1.000
_cell.length_c   1.000
_cell.angle_alpha   90.00
_cell.angle_beta   90.00
_cell.angle_gamma   90.00
#
_symmetry.space_group_name_H-M   'P 1'
#
loop_
_entity.id
_entity.type
_entity.pdbx_description
1 polymer ?
#
loop_
_entity_poly.entity_id
_entity_poly.type
_entity_poly.pdbx_seq_one_letter_code
_entity_poly.pdbx_strand_id
1 'polypeptide(L)'
;MSNMLYACSILYKTKLPMIVVFNKTDVCKADFAKEWMTDFESFQAAIKEDQDLNGDNGLGSGYMSSLVNSMSLMLEEFYSQLDVVGVSSFTGDGFDEFMQCVDKKVDEYDQYYKQEREKALNLKKKKEEMRKQKSLNGLMKDLGLNEKSSAAASDNDSIDAISDLEEDANDGLVDRDEDEGVEREYTFPGEERTKGEVNENSAPDLQRRYQEAMQQVGKTASSETAENIAKYIRN
;
A
#
# COMPACT_ATOMS: atom_id res chain seq x y z
N MET A 1 -1.72 6.39 -21.06
CA MET A 1 -2.41 5.25 -20.40
C MET A 1 -1.85 4.88 -19.04
N SER A 2 -0.53 4.77 -18.84
CA SER A 2 0.05 4.36 -17.54
C SER A 2 -0.39 5.24 -16.37
N ASN A 3 -0.32 6.57 -16.51
CA ASN A 3 -0.71 7.52 -15.44
C ASN A 3 -2.17 7.37 -15.01
N MET A 4 -3.02 7.03 -15.97
CA MET A 4 -4.45 6.82 -15.79
C MET A 4 -4.72 5.56 -14.95
N LEU A 5 -4.04 4.44 -15.26
CA LEU A 5 -4.12 3.21 -14.46
C LEU A 5 -3.49 3.38 -13.07
N TYR A 6 -2.43 4.17 -12.94
CA TYR A 6 -1.85 4.49 -11.63
C TYR A 6 -2.85 5.23 -10.74
N ALA A 7 -3.58 6.20 -11.30
CA ALA A 7 -4.64 6.90 -10.55
C ALA A 7 -5.71 5.92 -10.04
N CYS A 8 -6.17 4.99 -10.88
CA CYS A 8 -7.08 3.91 -10.46
C CYS A 8 -6.53 3.12 -9.27
N SER A 9 -5.28 2.67 -9.38
CA SER A 9 -4.66 1.86 -8.32
C SER A 9 -4.58 2.59 -6.98
N ILE A 10 -4.28 3.89 -7.01
CA ILE A 10 -4.20 4.72 -5.80
C ILE A 10 -5.60 4.88 -5.20
N LEU A 11 -6.61 5.22 -6.00
CA LEU A 11 -7.98 5.40 -5.52
C LEU A 11 -8.51 4.14 -4.84
N TYR A 12 -8.31 2.97 -5.46
CA TYR A 12 -8.73 1.71 -4.87
C TYR A 12 -7.98 1.36 -3.59
N LYS A 13 -6.68 1.67 -3.52
CA LYS A 13 -5.87 1.35 -2.33
C LYS A 13 -6.14 2.29 -1.16
N THR A 14 -6.32 3.58 -1.43
CA THR A 14 -6.51 4.59 -0.38
C THR A 14 -7.96 4.73 0.03
N LYS A 15 -8.91 4.43 -0.86
CA LYS A 15 -10.35 4.66 -0.65
C LYS A 15 -10.61 6.09 -0.15
N LEU A 16 -10.01 7.06 -0.82
CA LEU A 16 -10.19 8.49 -0.55
C LEU A 16 -10.69 9.20 -1.81
N PRO A 17 -11.45 10.31 -1.66
CA PRO A 17 -11.74 11.18 -2.78
C PRO A 17 -10.45 11.66 -3.44
N MET A 18 -10.41 11.61 -4.77
CA MET A 18 -9.26 11.98 -5.57
C MET A 18 -9.62 13.11 -6.52
N ILE A 19 -8.69 14.04 -6.72
CA ILE A 19 -8.76 15.11 -7.71
C ILE A 19 -7.60 14.91 -8.66
N VAL A 20 -7.89 14.88 -9.97
CA VAL A 20 -6.85 14.79 -11.01
C VAL A 20 -6.45 16.21 -11.40
N VAL A 21 -5.16 16.51 -11.23
CA VAL A 21 -4.62 17.85 -11.48
C VAL A 21 -3.66 17.80 -12.67
N PHE A 22 -4.07 18.41 -13.78
CA PHE A 22 -3.21 18.61 -14.94
C PHE A 22 -2.36 19.86 -14.74
N ASN A 23 -1.10 19.66 -14.36
CA ASN A 23 -0.18 20.77 -14.15
C ASN A 23 0.44 21.27 -15.48
N LYS A 24 0.92 22.53 -15.46
CA LYS A 24 1.61 23.22 -16.55
C LYS A 24 0.69 23.60 -17.73
N THR A 25 -0.52 24.07 -17.42
CA THR A 25 -1.47 24.57 -18.42
C THR A 25 -0.96 25.77 -19.23
N ASP A 26 0.09 26.45 -18.73
CA ASP A 26 0.81 27.52 -19.44
C ASP A 26 1.59 27.01 -20.67
N VAL A 27 2.00 25.74 -20.68
CA VAL A 27 2.72 25.13 -21.81
C VAL A 27 1.76 24.37 -22.73
N CYS A 28 0.84 23.61 -22.14
CA CYS A 28 -0.12 22.78 -22.87
C CYS A 28 -1.47 22.81 -22.17
N LYS A 29 -2.51 23.23 -22.89
CA LYS A 29 -3.88 23.25 -22.35
C LYS A 29 -4.36 21.84 -22.06
N ALA A 30 -5.07 21.67 -20.94
CA ALA A 30 -5.59 20.38 -20.49
C ALA A 30 -6.94 19.98 -21.14
N ASP A 31 -7.45 20.78 -22.07
CA ASP A 31 -8.79 20.61 -22.66
C ASP A 31 -8.94 19.26 -23.38
N PHE A 32 -7.91 18.83 -24.13
CA PHE A 32 -7.91 17.53 -24.80
C PHE A 32 -8.02 16.36 -23.81
N ALA A 33 -7.39 16.48 -22.64
CA ALA A 33 -7.44 15.44 -21.62
C ALA A 33 -8.83 15.39 -20.99
N LYS A 34 -9.43 16.55 -20.69
CA LYS A 34 -10.82 16.67 -20.22
C LYS A 34 -11.80 16.04 -21.22
N GLU A 35 -11.59 16.26 -22.52
CA GLU A 35 -12.38 15.64 -23.59
C GLU A 35 -12.22 14.11 -23.58
N TRP A 36 -11.01 13.58 -23.51
CA TRP A 36 -10.76 12.13 -23.47
C TRP A 36 -11.35 11.41 -22.26
N MET A 37 -11.50 12.09 -21.12
CA MET A 37 -12.12 11.52 -19.92
C MET A 37 -13.65 11.59 -19.95
N THR A 38 -14.23 12.51 -20.73
CA THR A 38 -15.68 12.69 -20.85
C THR A 38 -16.24 11.90 -22.04
N ASP A 39 -15.51 11.91 -23.15
CA ASP A 39 -15.82 11.22 -24.39
C ASP A 39 -14.75 10.16 -24.67
N PHE A 40 -15.08 8.93 -24.32
CA PHE A 40 -14.19 7.79 -24.53
C PHE A 40 -14.02 7.44 -26.02
N GLU A 41 -14.97 7.78 -26.90
CA GLU A 41 -14.83 7.56 -28.34
C GLU A 41 -13.74 8.46 -28.93
N SER A 42 -13.67 9.72 -28.48
CA SER A 42 -12.58 10.64 -28.85
C SER A 42 -11.22 10.09 -28.42
N PHE A 43 -11.14 9.48 -27.23
CA PHE A 43 -9.92 8.85 -26.73
C PHE A 43 -9.53 7.61 -27.55
N GLN A 44 -10.49 6.75 -27.90
CA GLN A 44 -10.24 5.60 -28.77
C GLN A 44 -9.75 6.02 -30.15
N ALA A 45 -10.33 7.07 -30.72
CA ALA A 45 -9.92 7.62 -32.00
C ALA A 45 -8.46 8.11 -31.94
N ALA A 46 -8.11 8.85 -30.89
CA ALA A 46 -6.74 9.32 -30.67
C ALA A 46 -5.73 8.18 -30.48
N ILE A 47 -6.10 7.10 -29.78
CA ILE A 47 -5.24 5.92 -29.62
C ILE A 47 -5.03 5.17 -30.95
N LYS A 48 -6.07 5.08 -31.79
CA LYS A 48 -5.94 4.47 -33.12
C LYS A 48 -5.06 5.33 -34.03
N GLU A 49 -5.28 6.64 -34.05
CA GLU A 49 -4.48 7.58 -34.83
C GLU A 49 -2.99 7.56 -34.40
N ASP A 50 -2.70 7.56 -33.11
CA ASP A 50 -1.33 7.48 -32.59
C ASP A 50 -0.63 6.16 -32.98
N GLN A 51 -1.37 5.05 -33.06
CA GLN A 51 -0.86 3.77 -33.55
C GLN A 51 -0.59 3.78 -35.06
N ASP A 52 -1.48 4.38 -35.84
CA ASP A 52 -1.35 4.50 -37.29
C ASP A 52 -0.18 5.42 -37.68
N LEU A 53 0.06 6.50 -36.92
CA LEU A 53 1.13 7.48 -37.16
C LEU A 53 2.52 7.00 -36.71
N ASN A 54 2.62 6.28 -35.59
CA ASN A 54 3.90 5.81 -35.04
C ASN A 54 4.27 4.37 -35.46
N GLY A 55 3.57 3.86 -36.49
CA GLY A 55 3.38 2.45 -36.83
C GLY A 55 4.55 1.57 -37.28
N ASP A 56 5.78 1.74 -36.78
CA ASP A 56 6.82 0.70 -36.91
C ASP A 56 8.02 0.82 -35.95
N ASN A 57 8.23 1.99 -35.32
CA ASN A 57 9.50 2.25 -34.60
C ASN A 57 9.43 2.28 -33.07
N GLY A 58 8.31 1.87 -32.44
CA GLY A 58 8.28 1.86 -30.98
C GLY A 58 7.03 1.29 -30.35
N LEU A 59 7.06 -0.02 -30.05
CA LEU A 59 6.37 -0.62 -28.89
C LEU A 59 4.84 -0.46 -28.79
N GLY A 60 4.13 -0.12 -29.86
CA GLY A 60 2.67 0.04 -29.88
C GLY A 60 1.95 -1.12 -30.56
N SER A 61 2.14 -2.35 -30.08
CA SER A 61 1.44 -3.51 -30.69
C SER A 61 -0.09 -3.32 -30.60
N GLY A 62 -0.85 -3.71 -31.64
CA GLY A 62 -2.32 -3.62 -31.66
C GLY A 62 -3.04 -4.28 -30.47
N TYR A 63 -2.33 -5.11 -29.68
CA TYR A 63 -2.80 -5.59 -28.38
C TYR A 63 -3.16 -4.47 -27.40
N MET A 64 -2.44 -3.34 -27.45
CA MET A 64 -2.76 -2.19 -26.59
C MET A 64 -4.12 -1.59 -26.95
N SER A 65 -4.45 -1.48 -28.24
CA SER A 65 -5.78 -1.05 -28.70
C SER A 65 -6.88 -2.01 -28.24
N SER A 66 -6.66 -3.32 -28.38
CA SER A 66 -7.61 -4.34 -27.92
C SER A 66 -7.80 -4.30 -26.40
N LEU A 67 -6.73 -4.06 -25.64
CA LEU A 67 -6.78 -3.96 -24.18
C LEU A 67 -7.49 -2.67 -23.71
N VAL A 68 -7.24 -1.55 -24.39
CA VAL A 68 -7.98 -0.31 -24.12
C VAL A 68 -9.47 -0.48 -24.41
N ASN A 69 -9.80 -1.18 -25.49
CA ASN A 69 -11.19 -1.44 -25.83
C ASN A 69 -11.85 -2.35 -24.79
N SER A 70 -11.15 -3.36 -24.25
CA SER A 70 -11.71 -4.22 -23.20
C SER A 70 -11.82 -3.53 -21.84
N MET A 71 -10.97 -2.55 -21.54
CA MET A 71 -11.02 -1.76 -20.31
C MET A 71 -11.86 -0.48 -20.41
N SER A 72 -12.43 -0.20 -21.59
CA SER A 72 -13.14 1.04 -21.91
C SER A 72 -14.22 1.41 -20.90
N LEU A 73 -15.13 0.47 -20.65
CA LEU A 73 -16.27 0.66 -19.78
C LEU A 73 -15.85 0.85 -18.31
N MET A 74 -14.74 0.23 -17.89
CA MET A 74 -14.18 0.43 -16.55
C MET A 74 -13.53 1.80 -16.41
N LEU A 75 -12.81 2.25 -17.44
CA LEU A 75 -12.18 3.57 -17.46
C LEU A 75 -13.23 4.68 -17.52
N GLU A 76 -14.28 4.53 -18.32
CA GLU A 76 -15.37 5.51 -18.44
C GLU A 76 -16.08 5.73 -17.10
N GLU A 77 -16.53 4.64 -16.45
CA GLU A 77 -17.16 4.71 -15.13
C GLU A 77 -16.21 5.36 -14.11
N PHE A 78 -14.92 4.99 -14.13
CA PHE A 78 -13.92 5.55 -13.23
C PHE A 78 -13.68 7.05 -13.44
N TYR A 79 -13.52 7.50 -14.68
CA TYR A 79 -13.27 8.91 -14.98
C TYR A 79 -14.49 9.79 -14.79
N SER A 80 -15.70 9.26 -14.98
CA SER A 80 -16.94 9.98 -14.71
C SER A 80 -17.09 10.42 -13.24
N GLN A 81 -16.44 9.70 -12.32
CA GLN A 81 -16.51 9.97 -10.88
C GLN A 81 -15.42 10.93 -10.39
N LEU A 82 -14.40 11.21 -11.22
CA LEU A 82 -13.25 12.02 -10.84
C LEU A 82 -13.47 13.49 -11.19
N ASP A 83 -13.16 14.36 -10.24
CA ASP A 83 -13.06 15.79 -10.51
C ASP A 83 -11.68 16.10 -11.11
N VAL A 84 -11.68 16.82 -12.22
CA VAL A 84 -10.47 17.12 -13.01
C VAL A 84 -10.30 18.62 -13.15
N VAL A 85 -9.10 19.11 -12.82
CA VAL A 85 -8.75 20.51 -12.98
C VAL A 85 -7.42 20.68 -13.71
N GLY A 86 -7.30 21.78 -14.45
CA GLY A 86 -6.06 22.19 -15.08
C GLY A 86 -5.47 23.37 -14.31
N VAL A 87 -4.21 23.27 -13.89
CA VAL A 87 -3.52 24.33 -13.14
C VAL A 87 -2.18 24.66 -13.76
N SER A 88 -1.77 25.92 -13.66
CA SER A 88 -0.38 26.32 -13.87
C SER A 88 0.23 26.67 -12.53
N SER A 89 1.15 25.84 -12.05
CA SER A 89 1.92 26.13 -10.84
C SER A 89 2.81 27.37 -10.99
N PHE A 90 3.07 27.82 -12.21
CA PHE A 90 3.94 28.98 -12.47
C PHE A 90 3.17 30.30 -12.46
N THR A 91 2.00 30.34 -13.11
CA THR A 91 1.17 31.56 -13.17
C THR A 91 0.13 31.64 -12.05
N GLY A 92 -0.17 30.53 -11.39
CA GLY A 92 -1.25 30.42 -10.40
C GLY A 92 -2.64 30.25 -11.03
N ASP A 93 -2.72 30.09 -12.35
CA ASP A 93 -3.98 29.89 -13.06
C ASP A 93 -4.61 28.52 -12.71
N GLY A 94 -5.94 28.50 -12.57
CA GLY A 94 -6.72 27.29 -12.24
C GLY A 94 -6.74 26.89 -10.75
N PHE A 95 -6.02 27.59 -9.86
CA PHE A 95 -6.02 27.24 -8.42
C PHE A 95 -7.36 27.52 -7.72
N ASP A 96 -8.11 28.51 -8.17
CA ASP A 96 -9.45 28.79 -7.63
C ASP A 96 -10.42 27.63 -7.92
N GLU A 97 -10.38 27.09 -9.14
CA GLU A 97 -11.16 25.90 -9.55
C GLU A 97 -10.71 24.67 -8.74
N PHE A 98 -9.39 24.49 -8.55
CA PHE A 98 -8.86 23.42 -7.71
C PHE A 98 -9.39 23.51 -6.26
N MET A 99 -9.40 24.69 -5.64
CA MET A 99 -9.90 24.83 -4.27
C MET A 99 -11.40 24.56 -4.16
N GLN A 100 -12.19 24.97 -5.15
CA GLN A 100 -13.62 24.63 -5.20
C GLN A 100 -13.85 23.11 -5.29
N CYS A 101 -13.03 22.40 -6.08
CA CYS A 101 -13.07 20.94 -6.14
C CYS A 101 -12.64 20.31 -4.81
N VAL A 102 -11.65 20.87 -4.11
CA VAL A 102 -11.24 20.40 -2.78
C VAL A 102 -12.40 20.53 -1.80
N ASP A 103 -13.07 21.67 -1.73
CA ASP A 103 -14.21 21.89 -0.83
C ASP A 103 -15.34 20.89 -1.11
N LYS A 104 -15.68 20.68 -2.38
CA LYS A 104 -16.65 19.65 -2.79
C LYS A 104 -16.23 18.24 -2.34
N LYS A 105 -14.96 17.88 -2.50
CA LYS A 105 -14.44 16.56 -2.08
C LYS A 105 -14.37 16.41 -0.56
N VAL A 106 -14.21 17.49 0.19
CA VAL A 106 -14.29 17.47 1.67
C VAL A 106 -15.72 17.12 2.11
N ASP A 107 -16.73 17.73 1.48
CA ASP A 107 -18.14 17.39 1.76
C ASP A 107 -18.45 15.93 1.42
N GLU A 108 -17.98 15.45 0.27
CA GLU A 108 -18.11 14.02 -0.11
C GLU A 108 -17.39 13.09 0.87
N TYR A 109 -16.23 13.49 1.40
CA TYR A 109 -15.47 12.71 2.38
C TYR A 109 -16.26 12.51 3.68
N ASP A 110 -16.81 13.59 4.23
CA ASP A 110 -17.53 13.54 5.50
C ASP A 110 -18.84 12.76 5.40
N GLN A 111 -19.52 12.84 4.25
CA GLN A 111 -20.79 12.14 4.03
C GLN A 111 -20.60 10.65 3.80
N TYR A 112 -19.70 10.25 2.91
CA TYR A 112 -19.61 8.86 2.45
C TYR A 112 -18.40 8.12 3.04
N TYR A 113 -17.20 8.66 2.84
CA TYR A 113 -15.95 7.95 3.14
C TYR A 113 -15.70 7.80 4.63
N LYS A 114 -16.04 8.81 5.44
CA LYS A 114 -15.92 8.75 6.90
C LYS A 114 -16.78 7.65 7.49
N GLN A 115 -18.03 7.53 7.02
CA GLN A 115 -18.94 6.49 7.48
C GLN A 115 -18.46 5.09 7.07
N GLU A 116 -17.97 4.92 5.84
CA GLU A 116 -17.42 3.64 5.38
C GLU A 116 -16.19 3.25 6.21
N ARG A 117 -15.29 4.22 6.50
CA ARG A 117 -14.09 4.00 7.31
C ARG A 117 -14.43 3.61 8.75
N GLU A 118 -15.42 4.25 9.36
CA GLU A 118 -15.88 3.90 10.71
C GLU A 118 -16.53 2.51 10.74
N LYS A 119 -17.34 2.16 9.73
CA LYS A 119 -17.92 0.82 9.59
C LYS A 119 -16.83 -0.25 9.44
N ALA A 120 -15.82 0.00 8.61
CA ALA A 120 -14.69 -0.90 8.41
C ALA A 120 -13.91 -1.11 9.71
N LEU A 121 -13.64 -0.03 10.46
CA LEU A 121 -12.94 -0.12 11.75
C LEU A 121 -13.76 -0.91 12.80
N ASN A 122 -15.06 -0.68 12.87
CA ASN A 122 -15.93 -1.40 13.80
C ASN A 122 -16.06 -2.89 13.43
N LEU A 123 -16.11 -3.21 12.13
CA LEU A 123 -16.12 -4.60 11.67
C LEU A 123 -14.80 -5.31 12.00
N LYS A 124 -13.66 -4.62 11.84
CA LYS A 124 -12.34 -5.14 12.24
C LYS A 124 -12.27 -5.43 13.74
N LYS A 125 -12.70 -4.49 14.58
CA LYS A 125 -12.77 -4.69 16.05
C LYS A 125 -13.63 -5.90 16.42
N LYS A 126 -14.81 -6.04 15.82
CA LYS A 126 -15.69 -7.21 16.05
C LYS A 126 -15.04 -8.53 15.61
N LYS A 127 -14.33 -8.54 14.48
CA LYS A 127 -13.60 -9.73 13.99
C LYS A 127 -12.47 -10.11 14.95
N GLU A 128 -11.72 -9.12 15.45
CA GLU A 128 -10.67 -9.33 16.46
C GLU A 128 -11.24 -9.83 17.79
N GLU A 129 -12.35 -9.28 18.28
CA GLU A 129 -13.02 -9.74 19.50
C GLU A 129 -13.53 -11.17 19.35
N MET A 130 -14.15 -11.52 18.22
CA MET A 130 -14.56 -12.91 17.94
C MET A 130 -13.36 -13.85 17.85
N ARG A 131 -12.24 -13.43 17.25
CA ARG A 131 -11.00 -14.22 17.19
C ARG A 131 -10.42 -14.44 18.59
N LYS A 132 -10.40 -13.41 19.44
CA LYS A 132 -9.99 -13.50 20.84
C LYS A 132 -10.91 -14.43 21.64
N GLN A 133 -12.23 -14.33 21.47
CA GLN A 133 -13.18 -15.23 22.14
C GLN A 133 -13.02 -16.68 21.69
N LYS A 134 -12.85 -16.94 20.38
CA LYS A 134 -12.57 -18.29 19.87
C LYS A 134 -11.26 -18.85 20.43
N SER A 135 -10.20 -18.04 20.48
CA SER A 135 -8.92 -18.43 21.06
C SER A 135 -9.03 -18.71 22.56
N LEU A 136 -9.73 -17.87 23.32
CA LEU A 136 -9.98 -18.09 24.75
C LEU A 136 -10.81 -19.35 25.00
N ASN A 137 -11.86 -19.59 24.20
CA ASN A 137 -12.69 -20.79 24.31
C ASN A 137 -11.89 -22.06 23.97
N GLY A 138 -11.02 -22.01 22.95
CA GLY A 138 -10.09 -23.10 22.65
C GLY A 138 -9.14 -23.39 23.81
N LEU A 139 -8.50 -22.34 24.36
CA LEU A 139 -7.64 -22.46 25.54
C LEU A 139 -8.39 -23.00 26.76
N MET A 140 -9.62 -22.56 27.04
CA MET A 140 -10.42 -23.08 28.16
C MET A 140 -10.80 -24.55 27.99
N LYS A 141 -11.04 -24.99 26.75
CA LYS A 141 -11.26 -26.41 26.40
C LYS A 141 -9.98 -27.23 26.64
N ASP A 142 -8.82 -26.73 26.19
CA ASP A 142 -7.53 -27.41 26.35
C ASP A 142 -7.03 -27.44 27.80
N LEU A 143 -7.32 -26.41 28.60
CA LEU A 143 -7.03 -26.39 30.05
C LEU A 143 -7.96 -27.30 30.88
N GLY A 144 -8.96 -27.95 30.26
CA GLY A 144 -9.82 -28.94 30.94
C GLY A 144 -10.74 -28.33 32.01
N LEU A 145 -11.02 -27.03 31.96
CA LEU A 145 -11.87 -26.34 32.95
C LEU A 145 -13.34 -26.80 32.92
N ASN A 146 -13.75 -27.53 31.87
CA ASN A 146 -15.09 -28.13 31.74
C ASN A 146 -15.18 -29.60 32.22
N GLU A 147 -14.09 -30.26 32.62
CA GLU A 147 -14.15 -31.68 33.04
C GLU A 147 -14.52 -31.90 34.52
N LYS A 148 -14.55 -30.84 35.34
CA LYS A 148 -14.77 -30.99 36.79
C LYS A 148 -16.25 -31.01 37.24
N SER A 149 -17.22 -31.01 36.32
CA SER A 149 -18.66 -31.07 36.65
C SER A 149 -19.38 -32.34 36.18
N SER A 150 -18.71 -33.33 35.57
CA SER A 150 -19.35 -34.55 35.07
C SER A 150 -18.77 -35.87 35.59
N ALA A 151 -17.94 -35.85 36.64
CA ALA A 151 -17.40 -37.06 37.26
C ALA A 151 -18.39 -37.75 38.23
N ALA A 152 -19.63 -38.01 37.80
CA ALA A 152 -20.57 -38.86 38.53
C ALA A 152 -21.72 -39.41 37.65
N ALA A 153 -21.42 -40.11 36.55
CA ALA A 153 -22.31 -41.17 36.03
C ALA A 153 -21.66 -42.00 34.91
N SER A 154 -21.64 -43.31 35.15
CA SER A 154 -21.65 -44.46 34.22
C SER A 154 -20.48 -44.69 33.26
N ASP A 155 -19.73 -45.75 33.59
CA ASP A 155 -19.25 -46.78 32.66
C ASP A 155 -20.27 -47.05 31.54
N ASN A 156 -19.86 -46.84 30.29
CA ASN A 156 -20.15 -47.81 29.24
C ASN A 156 -19.18 -47.68 28.06
N ASP A 157 -18.79 -48.85 27.61
CA ASP A 157 -17.81 -49.16 26.60
C ASP A 157 -18.37 -48.83 25.20
N SER A 158 -17.91 -47.72 24.62
CA SER A 158 -17.98 -47.49 23.18
C SER A 158 -16.88 -46.51 22.80
N ILE A 159 -15.91 -47.00 22.03
CA ILE A 159 -14.99 -46.19 21.24
C ILE A 159 -15.86 -45.44 20.24
N ASP A 160 -16.38 -44.29 20.65
CA ASP A 160 -17.04 -43.35 19.76
C ASP A 160 -15.93 -42.54 19.11
N ALA A 161 -15.44 -43.08 17.99
CA ALA A 161 -14.69 -42.31 17.02
C ALA A 161 -15.63 -41.25 16.46
N ILE A 162 -15.83 -40.18 17.22
CA ILE A 162 -16.48 -38.95 16.76
C ILE A 162 -15.47 -38.32 15.80
N SER A 163 -15.50 -38.84 14.58
CA SER A 163 -15.28 -38.11 13.35
C SER A 163 -16.30 -36.96 13.32
N ASP A 164 -16.09 -35.95 14.15
CA ASP A 164 -16.68 -34.64 13.90
C ASP A 164 -15.88 -34.08 12.73
N LEU A 165 -16.42 -34.33 11.53
CA LEU A 165 -16.16 -33.56 10.33
C LEU A 165 -16.56 -32.10 10.65
N GLU A 166 -15.69 -31.38 11.36
CA GLU A 166 -15.66 -29.94 11.25
C GLU A 166 -15.19 -29.64 9.83
N GLU A 167 -16.14 -29.49 8.92
CA GLU A 167 -15.98 -29.08 7.53
C GLU A 167 -15.49 -27.62 7.38
N ASP A 168 -14.84 -27.09 8.42
CA ASP A 168 -14.13 -25.83 8.44
C ASP A 168 -12.87 -25.94 9.31
N ALA A 169 -12.21 -27.12 9.27
CA ALA A 169 -10.81 -27.27 9.64
C ALA A 169 -9.96 -26.41 8.69
N ASN A 170 -9.98 -25.11 8.96
CA ASN A 170 -9.02 -24.16 8.47
C ASN A 170 -7.66 -24.58 9.03
N ASP A 171 -6.98 -25.36 8.20
CA ASP A 171 -5.71 -26.07 8.38
C ASP A 171 -4.58 -25.13 8.78
N GLY A 172 -4.56 -24.63 10.02
CA GLY A 172 -3.50 -23.74 10.53
C GLY A 172 -3.28 -22.47 9.72
N LEU A 173 -4.12 -22.17 8.73
CA LEU A 173 -4.06 -21.02 7.85
C LEU A 173 -4.67 -19.87 8.62
N VAL A 174 -3.84 -19.29 9.47
CA VAL A 174 -4.03 -17.93 9.92
C VAL A 174 -4.12 -17.07 8.66
N ASP A 175 -5.31 -16.54 8.36
CA ASP A 175 -5.43 -15.46 7.37
C ASP A 175 -4.36 -14.44 7.73
N ARG A 176 -3.40 -14.23 6.83
CA ARG A 176 -2.34 -13.25 7.02
C ARG A 176 -3.03 -11.93 7.32
N ASP A 177 -2.75 -11.35 8.49
CA ASP A 177 -3.33 -10.08 8.88
C ASP A 177 -3.01 -9.04 7.79
N GLU A 178 -3.97 -8.74 6.91
CA GLU A 178 -3.77 -7.90 5.71
C GLU A 178 -3.33 -6.46 6.06
N ASP A 179 -3.39 -6.11 7.36
CA ASP A 179 -3.05 -4.81 7.92
C ASP A 179 -2.01 -4.89 9.06
N GLU A 180 -1.29 -5.99 9.23
CA GLU A 180 0.00 -5.89 9.91
C GLU A 180 0.91 -5.20 8.89
N GLY A 181 1.14 -3.90 9.09
CA GLY A 181 1.98 -3.12 8.19
C GLY A 181 3.22 -3.93 7.88
N VAL A 182 3.51 -4.12 6.59
CA VAL A 182 4.64 -4.95 6.14
C VAL A 182 5.93 -4.32 6.67
N GLU A 183 6.29 -4.59 7.92
CA GLU A 183 7.67 -4.57 8.34
C GLU A 183 8.31 -5.64 7.46
N ARG A 184 9.05 -5.16 6.46
CA ARG A 184 9.82 -6.03 5.59
C ARG A 184 10.87 -6.69 6.46
N GLU A 185 10.53 -7.82 7.06
CA GLU A 185 11.53 -8.72 7.57
C GLU A 185 12.30 -9.22 6.35
N TYR A 186 13.52 -8.69 6.18
CA TYR A 186 14.40 -9.04 5.08
C TYR A 186 14.72 -10.54 5.20
N THR A 187 14.13 -11.37 4.34
CA THR A 187 14.34 -12.82 4.27
C THR A 187 15.72 -13.23 3.71
N PHE A 188 16.66 -12.28 3.57
CA PHE A 188 18.02 -12.59 3.18
C PHE A 188 18.83 -12.97 4.43
N PRO A 189 19.50 -14.14 4.46
CA PRO A 189 20.32 -14.55 5.60
C PRO A 189 21.39 -13.49 5.86
N GLY A 190 21.36 -12.87 7.06
CA GLY A 190 22.23 -11.75 7.42
C GLY A 190 23.73 -12.05 7.31
N GLU A 191 24.11 -13.32 7.30
CA GLU A 191 25.50 -13.78 7.18
C GLU A 191 26.11 -13.56 5.79
N GLU A 192 25.32 -13.43 4.71
CA GLU A 192 25.88 -13.18 3.38
C GLU A 192 26.18 -11.71 3.09
N ARG A 193 25.58 -10.77 3.85
CA ARG A 193 25.90 -9.33 3.73
C ARG A 193 27.32 -9.00 4.19
N THR A 194 27.83 -9.70 5.20
CA THR A 194 29.15 -9.41 5.78
C THR A 194 30.31 -9.97 4.96
N LYS A 195 30.04 -10.84 3.96
CA LYS A 195 31.07 -11.36 3.04
C LYS A 195 31.66 -10.28 2.11
N GLY A 196 30.94 -9.18 1.88
CA GLY A 196 31.40 -8.05 1.08
C GLY A 196 31.94 -6.87 1.90
N GLU A 197 31.87 -6.96 3.23
CA GLU A 197 32.32 -5.85 4.10
C GLU A 197 33.85 -5.82 4.16
N VAL A 198 34.39 -4.63 3.89
CA VAL A 198 35.82 -4.34 4.02
C VAL A 198 36.11 -4.20 5.52
N ASN A 199 36.49 -5.31 6.14
CA ASN A 199 36.86 -5.37 7.55
C ASN A 199 38.37 -5.64 7.70
N GLU A 200 38.89 -5.55 8.93
CA GLU A 200 40.31 -5.78 9.23
C GLU A 200 40.80 -7.16 8.77
N ASN A 201 39.90 -8.15 8.73
CA ASN A 201 40.19 -9.52 8.32
C ASN A 201 40.19 -9.72 6.79
N SER A 202 39.40 -8.94 6.05
CA SER A 202 39.17 -9.10 4.60
C SER A 202 40.12 -8.25 3.75
N ALA A 203 40.42 -7.01 4.17
CA ALA A 203 41.34 -6.13 3.45
C ALA A 203 42.08 -5.14 4.39
N PRO A 204 43.08 -5.61 5.16
CA PRO A 204 43.75 -4.83 6.20
C PRO A 204 44.45 -3.57 5.68
N ASP A 205 45.04 -3.63 4.48
CA ASP A 205 45.74 -2.49 3.89
C ASP A 205 44.80 -1.35 3.45
N LEU A 206 43.60 -1.70 2.98
CA LEU A 206 42.58 -0.72 2.59
C LEU A 206 42.00 -0.03 3.82
N GLN A 207 41.73 -0.79 4.88
CA GLN A 207 41.22 -0.24 6.14
C GLN A 207 42.20 0.75 6.78
N ARG A 208 43.50 0.42 6.77
CA ARG A 208 44.54 1.31 7.29
C ARG A 208 44.59 2.63 6.52
N ARG A 209 44.52 2.60 5.19
CA ARG A 209 44.50 3.82 4.36
C ARG A 209 43.29 4.69 4.65
N TYR A 210 42.11 4.07 4.87
CA TYR A 210 40.91 4.81 5.26
C TYR A 210 41.05 5.44 6.65
N GLN A 211 41.63 4.74 7.62
CA GLN A 211 41.90 5.29 8.96
C GLN A 211 42.90 6.45 8.93
N GLU A 212 43.98 6.33 8.18
CA GLU A 212 44.96 7.40 8.01
C GLU A 212 44.34 8.64 7.33
N ALA A 213 43.53 8.43 6.28
CA ALA A 213 42.79 9.51 5.64
C ALA A 213 41.76 10.15 6.58
N MET A 214 41.07 9.35 7.40
CA MET A 214 40.10 9.84 8.37
C MET A 214 40.77 10.63 9.50
N GLN A 215 41.98 10.26 9.91
CA GLN A 215 42.78 11.03 10.87
C GLN A 215 43.31 12.34 10.27
N GLN A 216 43.62 12.36 8.97
CA GLN A 216 44.06 13.58 8.28
C GLN A 216 42.91 14.57 8.04
N VAL A 217 41.70 14.07 7.76
CA VAL A 217 40.51 14.91 7.47
C VAL A 217 39.66 15.16 8.72
N GLY A 218 39.83 14.34 9.76
CA GLY A 218 39.09 14.41 11.01
C GLY A 218 39.50 15.65 11.81
N LYS A 219 38.59 16.61 11.91
CA LYS A 219 38.70 17.67 12.92
C LYS A 219 38.66 17.01 14.30
N THR A 220 39.57 17.41 15.20
CA THR A 220 39.55 16.93 16.58
C THR A 220 38.18 17.20 17.18
N ALA A 221 37.50 16.14 17.62
CA ALA A 221 36.29 16.28 18.41
C ALA A 221 36.65 17.13 19.63
N SER A 222 36.17 18.37 19.67
CA SER A 222 36.22 19.13 20.91
C SER A 222 35.47 18.30 21.96
N SER A 223 36.04 18.18 23.15
CA SER A 223 35.47 17.47 24.30
C SER A 223 33.98 17.79 24.50
N GLU A 224 33.59 19.03 24.22
CA GLU A 224 32.22 19.54 24.34
C GLU A 224 31.21 18.82 23.43
N THR A 225 31.62 18.42 22.21
CA THR A 225 30.71 17.76 21.27
C THR A 225 30.42 16.33 21.73
N ALA A 226 31.44 15.64 22.24
CA ALA A 226 31.32 14.31 22.82
C ALA A 226 30.52 14.33 24.14
N GLU A 227 30.75 15.33 24.99
CA GLU A 227 29.99 15.53 26.23
C GLU A 227 28.50 15.81 25.97
N ASN A 228 28.17 16.60 24.95
CA ASN A 228 26.78 16.90 24.60
C ASN A 228 26.02 15.68 24.06
N ILE A 229 26.69 14.82 23.28
CA ILE A 229 26.10 13.57 22.79
C ILE A 229 25.85 12.60 23.96
N ALA A 230 26.81 12.48 24.88
CA ALA A 230 26.65 11.64 26.08
C ALA A 230 25.51 12.13 27.00
N LYS A 231 25.29 13.45 27.07
CA LYS A 231 24.18 14.05 27.82
C LYS A 231 22.82 13.75 27.20
N TYR A 232 22.74 13.70 25.88
CA TYR A 232 21.50 13.44 25.15
C TYR A 232 21.07 11.97 25.23
N ILE A 233 22.02 11.03 25.29
CA ILE A 233 21.72 9.60 25.42
C ILE A 233 21.23 9.23 26.84
N ARG A 234 21.51 10.07 27.84
CA ARG A 234 21.19 9.79 29.24
C ARG A 234 19.83 10.31 29.70
N ASN A 235 19.12 11.08 28.87
CA ASN A 235 17.77 11.57 29.13
C ASN A 235 16.75 10.84 28.26
#